data_AF-A0A2R6P876-F1
#
_entry.id   AF-A0A2R6P876-F1
#
_cell.length_a   1.000
_cell.length_b   1.000
_cell.length_c   1.000
_cell.angle_alpha   90.00
_cell.angle_beta   90.00
_cell.angle_gamma   90.00
#
_symmetry.space_group_name_H-M   'P 1'
#
loop_
_entity.id
_entity.type
_entity.pdbx_description
1 polymer ?
#
loop_
_entity_poly.entity_id
_entity_poly.type
_entity_poly.pdbx_seq_one_letter_code
_entity_poly.pdbx_strand_id
1 'polypeptide(L)'
;MESSISLGFFPTLSKTPLLYRGRVSISLRRSDRRSMRPIMEVSGFSYQKFVHFALDETKRRTHLIPSPLQDQFSSSIAMDGKTELQTLSFQAPKIRLLRSFCTKGNETMQVLDFAVFPKPEFDLPIFCANFFATAGMNIVVLDLNPLHDVVSRRDYKEKYYNSLMPLGLKYAELFPWGGKITSESLRFFSPIVIWTKFRPSQYNHNSLYSAFMDYYKAWLDLMDHTAEETNASQIEHNCVAQHRYLTWRAEKDPGYRVLEKLIGEDRAKDLLKNFLFNGIDDLGSKTFLDYFPEYRCDDGAINEKRSIVGKSFEHRPWDARGEFVGNNHR
;
A
#
# COMPACT_ATOMS: atom_id res chain seq x y z
N MET A 1 -19.48 52.63 31.47
CA MET A 1 -18.70 53.62 30.69
C MET A 1 -18.23 52.90 29.44
N GLU A 2 -19.13 52.89 28.45
CA GLU A 2 -18.94 53.47 27.09
C GLU A 2 -18.15 52.47 26.20
N SER A 3 -18.75 51.69 25.28
CA SER A 3 -19.62 52.03 24.13
C SER A 3 -18.91 52.95 23.12
N SER A 4 -18.92 52.80 21.79
CA SER A 4 -19.82 52.06 20.89
C SER A 4 -19.19 51.80 19.50
N ILE A 5 -19.86 50.91 18.79
CA ILE A 5 -19.89 50.60 17.34
C ILE A 5 -20.35 51.82 16.51
N SER A 6 -19.97 51.92 15.21
CA SER A 6 -20.90 51.91 14.04
C SER A 6 -20.56 52.81 12.83
N LEU A 7 -20.79 52.25 11.61
CA LEU A 7 -21.34 52.78 10.32
C LEU A 7 -20.82 54.12 9.75
N GLY A 8 -20.71 54.41 8.45
CA GLY A 8 -21.31 53.89 7.22
C GLY A 8 -21.78 55.07 6.32
N PHE A 9 -21.49 55.01 5.02
CA PHE A 9 -22.15 55.66 3.85
C PHE A 9 -21.92 57.14 3.42
N PHE A 10 -21.48 57.26 2.14
CA PHE A 10 -21.60 58.23 1.02
C PHE A 10 -22.19 59.66 1.17
N PRO A 11 -21.79 60.59 0.27
CA PRO A 11 -22.68 60.97 -0.84
C PRO A 11 -22.02 61.26 -2.22
N THR A 12 -22.87 61.22 -3.24
CA THR A 12 -22.69 61.50 -4.69
C THR A 12 -22.75 62.99 -5.05
N LEU A 13 -22.17 63.42 -6.19
CA LEU A 13 -22.76 64.43 -7.09
C LEU A 13 -22.06 64.53 -8.48
N SER A 14 -22.86 64.95 -9.45
CA SER A 14 -22.82 64.82 -10.92
C SER A 14 -22.41 66.07 -11.73
N LYS A 15 -22.08 65.91 -13.04
CA LYS A 15 -22.56 66.66 -14.26
C LYS A 15 -21.56 66.53 -15.46
N THR A 16 -21.85 65.89 -16.62
CA THR A 16 -22.55 66.26 -17.91
C THR A 16 -21.72 67.08 -18.94
N PRO A 17 -22.07 67.20 -20.26
CA PRO A 17 -21.78 66.30 -21.40
C PRO A 17 -21.26 67.05 -22.68
N LEU A 18 -21.11 66.38 -23.85
CA LEU A 18 -21.46 66.89 -25.21
C LEU A 18 -21.23 65.85 -26.34
N LEU A 19 -22.00 66.01 -27.43
CA LEU A 19 -22.32 65.09 -28.55
C LEU A 19 -21.26 65.11 -29.70
N TYR A 20 -21.18 64.22 -30.71
CA TYR A 20 -22.13 64.03 -31.84
C TYR A 20 -21.59 62.98 -32.88
N ARG A 21 -22.48 62.15 -33.48
CA ARG A 21 -22.44 61.37 -34.77
C ARG A 21 -21.24 60.44 -35.08
N GLY A 22 -21.33 59.30 -35.77
CA GLY A 22 -22.34 58.61 -36.58
C GLY A 22 -21.73 57.28 -37.12
N ARG A 23 -22.60 56.33 -37.49
CA ARG A 23 -22.36 54.90 -37.81
C ARG A 23 -21.28 54.58 -38.86
N VAL A 24 -20.55 53.45 -38.70
CA VAL A 24 -20.46 52.32 -39.67
C VAL A 24 -20.11 51.02 -38.91
N SER A 25 -20.82 49.94 -39.27
CA SER A 25 -20.72 48.58 -38.76
C SER A 25 -19.52 47.80 -39.30
N ILE A 26 -18.76 47.12 -38.43
CA ILE A 26 -17.90 45.98 -38.82
C ILE A 26 -18.19 44.83 -37.84
N SER A 27 -18.72 43.74 -38.39
CA SER A 27 -18.97 42.51 -37.65
C SER A 27 -17.66 41.79 -37.34
N LEU A 28 -17.22 41.80 -36.08
CA LEU A 28 -16.22 40.85 -35.60
C LEU A 28 -16.93 39.67 -34.93
N ARG A 29 -16.89 38.52 -35.61
CA ARG A 29 -17.22 37.21 -35.03
C ARG A 29 -16.35 37.00 -33.80
N ARG A 30 -16.95 37.01 -32.61
CA ARG A 30 -16.32 36.48 -31.40
C ARG A 30 -16.25 34.96 -31.56
N SER A 31 -15.04 34.44 -31.76
CA SER A 31 -14.77 33.03 -31.56
C SER A 31 -14.89 32.74 -30.06
N ASP A 32 -15.91 31.98 -29.67
CA ASP A 32 -15.99 31.36 -28.35
C ASP A 32 -14.77 30.43 -28.17
N ARG A 33 -13.73 30.93 -27.50
CA ARG A 33 -12.73 30.06 -26.89
C ARG A 33 -13.39 29.40 -25.68
N ARG A 34 -14.11 28.31 -25.93
CA ARG A 34 -14.35 27.30 -24.90
C ARG A 34 -12.99 26.90 -24.35
N SER A 35 -12.73 27.26 -23.10
CA SER A 35 -11.65 26.71 -22.30
C SER A 35 -11.89 25.20 -22.20
N MET A 36 -11.36 24.44 -23.15
CA MET A 36 -11.18 23.02 -22.98
C MET A 36 -10.14 22.87 -21.89
N ARG A 37 -10.59 22.50 -20.69
CA ARG A 37 -9.70 21.85 -19.72
C ARG A 37 -8.99 20.74 -20.47
N PRO A 38 -7.65 20.62 -20.38
CA PRO A 38 -7.00 19.45 -20.94
C PRO A 38 -7.60 18.26 -20.20
N ILE A 39 -8.34 17.41 -20.92
CA ILE A 39 -8.56 16.06 -20.47
C ILE A 39 -7.17 15.45 -20.54
N MET A 40 -6.54 15.34 -19.37
CA MET A 40 -5.27 14.66 -19.24
C MET A 40 -5.54 13.22 -19.67
N GLU A 41 -5.11 12.85 -20.87
CA GLU A 41 -4.99 11.45 -21.24
C GLU A 41 -3.97 10.85 -20.27
N VAL A 42 -4.48 10.23 -19.21
CA VAL A 42 -3.70 9.29 -18.41
C VAL A 42 -3.51 8.09 -19.32
N SER A 43 -2.42 8.07 -20.09
CA SER A 43 -1.98 6.85 -20.76
C SER A 43 -2.03 5.71 -19.75
N GLY A 44 -2.79 4.66 -20.08
CA GLY A 44 -3.31 3.65 -19.15
C GLY A 44 -2.26 3.03 -18.23
N PHE A 45 -2.04 3.63 -17.06
CA PHE A 45 -1.29 3.02 -15.98
C PHE A 45 -2.03 1.77 -15.54
N SER A 46 -1.31 0.66 -15.44
CA SER A 46 -1.86 -0.63 -15.01
C SER A 46 -0.86 -1.30 -14.09
N TYR A 47 -1.34 -1.79 -12.95
CA TYR A 47 -0.51 -2.57 -12.03
C TYR A 47 -0.17 -3.97 -12.56
N GLN A 48 -0.82 -4.44 -13.63
CA GLN A 48 -0.49 -5.74 -14.24
C GLN A 48 0.97 -5.82 -14.68
N LYS A 49 1.56 -4.70 -15.15
CA LYS A 49 2.97 -4.68 -15.54
C LYS A 49 3.92 -4.99 -14.38
N PHE A 50 3.53 -4.64 -13.14
CA PHE A 50 4.29 -4.95 -11.92
C PHE A 50 4.27 -6.45 -11.66
N VAL A 51 3.08 -7.06 -11.78
CA VAL A 51 2.90 -8.50 -11.63
C VAL A 51 3.68 -9.28 -12.69
N HIS A 52 3.57 -8.89 -13.97
CA HIS A 52 4.32 -9.55 -15.06
C HIS A 52 5.83 -9.48 -14.83
N PHE A 53 6.36 -8.29 -14.50
CA PHE A 53 7.78 -8.14 -14.18
C PHE A 53 8.21 -9.07 -13.04
N ALA A 54 7.44 -9.12 -11.94
CA ALA A 54 7.78 -9.96 -10.80
C ALA A 54 7.77 -11.46 -11.16
N LEU A 55 6.78 -11.91 -11.91
CA LEU A 55 6.71 -13.30 -12.36
C LEU A 55 7.87 -13.66 -13.30
N ASP A 56 8.21 -12.78 -14.23
CA ASP A 56 9.31 -13.01 -15.18
C ASP A 56 10.67 -13.05 -14.48
N GLU A 57 10.94 -12.12 -13.55
CA GLU A 57 12.18 -12.14 -12.77
C GLU A 57 12.27 -13.36 -11.85
N THR A 58 11.15 -13.80 -11.26
CA THR A 58 11.14 -15.00 -10.42
C THR A 58 11.43 -16.27 -11.23
N LYS A 59 10.81 -16.40 -12.41
CA LYS A 59 11.03 -17.56 -13.32
C LYS A 59 12.47 -17.68 -13.80
N ARG A 60 13.24 -16.58 -13.81
CA ARG A 60 14.67 -16.60 -14.13
C ARG A 60 15.53 -17.18 -13.01
N ARG A 61 15.05 -17.16 -11.76
CA ARG A 61 15.80 -17.63 -10.58
C ARG A 61 15.30 -18.96 -10.03
N THR A 62 14.03 -19.27 -10.21
CA THR A 62 13.42 -20.50 -9.69
C THR A 62 12.22 -20.95 -10.52
N HIS A 63 11.79 -22.21 -10.33
CA HIS A 63 10.64 -22.76 -11.04
C HIS A 63 9.34 -22.45 -10.28
N LEU A 64 8.49 -21.61 -10.88
CA LEU A 64 7.14 -21.31 -10.37
C LEU A 64 6.14 -22.38 -10.83
N ILE A 65 5.41 -22.93 -9.87
CA ILE A 65 4.31 -23.90 -10.08
C ILE A 65 3.01 -23.21 -9.66
N PRO A 66 1.90 -23.32 -10.42
CA PRO A 66 0.60 -22.81 -9.97
C PRO A 66 0.21 -23.37 -8.60
N SER A 67 -0.26 -22.50 -7.70
CA SER A 67 -0.78 -22.93 -6.40
C SER A 67 -2.15 -23.60 -6.58
N PRO A 68 -2.55 -24.57 -5.73
CA PRO A 68 -3.92 -25.08 -5.70
C PRO A 68 -4.99 -23.99 -5.52
N LEU A 69 -4.61 -22.84 -4.96
CA LEU A 69 -5.49 -21.67 -4.84
C LEU A 69 -5.87 -21.07 -6.20
N GLN A 70 -5.10 -21.31 -7.26
CA GLN A 70 -5.36 -20.75 -8.59
C GLN A 70 -6.67 -21.26 -9.19
N ASP A 71 -7.03 -22.51 -8.87
CA ASP A 71 -8.28 -23.14 -9.33
C ASP A 71 -9.49 -22.64 -8.53
N GLN A 72 -9.28 -22.22 -7.28
CA GLN A 72 -10.33 -21.71 -6.39
C GLN A 72 -10.57 -20.21 -6.57
N PHE A 73 -9.49 -19.46 -6.79
CA PHE A 73 -9.50 -18.00 -6.92
C PHE A 73 -9.00 -17.61 -8.30
N SER A 74 -9.93 -17.46 -9.24
CA SER A 74 -9.68 -16.98 -10.60
C SER A 74 -10.16 -15.54 -10.82
N SER A 75 -9.96 -15.03 -12.04
CA SER A 75 -10.55 -13.74 -12.43
C SER A 75 -12.06 -13.73 -12.23
N SER A 76 -12.59 -12.63 -11.72
CA SER A 76 -14.03 -12.42 -11.53
C SER A 76 -14.42 -10.97 -11.75
N ILE A 77 -15.71 -10.72 -11.98
CA ILE A 77 -16.25 -9.36 -12.14
C ILE A 77 -16.79 -8.86 -10.79
N ALA A 78 -16.46 -7.62 -10.45
CA ALA A 78 -16.97 -6.94 -9.27
C ALA A 78 -18.48 -6.63 -9.40
N MET A 79 -19.11 -6.26 -8.29
CA MET A 79 -20.55 -5.96 -8.23
C MET A 79 -20.96 -4.76 -9.10
N ASP A 80 -20.03 -3.90 -9.49
CA ASP A 80 -20.28 -2.77 -10.40
C ASP A 80 -20.42 -3.18 -11.88
N GLY A 81 -20.14 -4.46 -12.21
CA GLY A 81 -20.19 -5.00 -13.57
C GLY A 81 -19.09 -4.48 -14.51
N LYS A 82 -18.13 -3.70 -14.00
CA LYS A 82 -17.11 -3.00 -14.81
C LYS A 82 -15.68 -3.30 -14.36
N THR A 83 -15.49 -3.51 -13.06
CA THR A 83 -14.18 -3.79 -12.49
C THR A 83 -13.91 -5.29 -12.56
N GLU A 84 -12.88 -5.69 -13.29
CA GLU A 84 -12.35 -7.06 -13.28
C GLU A 84 -11.37 -7.20 -12.11
N LEU A 85 -11.48 -8.29 -11.37
CA LEU A 85 -10.62 -8.67 -10.26
C LEU A 85 -9.77 -9.85 -10.70
N GLN A 86 -8.45 -9.69 -10.67
CA GLN A 86 -7.53 -10.69 -11.15
C GLN A 86 -6.67 -11.21 -10.00
N THR A 87 -6.72 -12.52 -9.80
CA THR A 87 -5.93 -13.24 -8.82
C THR A 87 -4.96 -14.19 -9.52
N LEU A 88 -3.70 -14.16 -9.08
CA LEU A 88 -2.69 -15.13 -9.49
C LEU A 88 -2.01 -15.71 -8.26
N SER A 89 -1.70 -17.01 -8.27
CA SER A 89 -1.01 -17.66 -7.16
C SER A 89 -0.09 -18.79 -7.61
N PHE A 90 1.12 -18.80 -7.04
CA PHE A 90 2.19 -19.73 -7.38
C PHE A 90 2.95 -20.16 -6.13
N GLN A 91 3.67 -21.27 -6.24
CA GLN A 91 4.61 -21.81 -5.26
C GLN A 91 5.97 -22.06 -5.92
N ALA A 92 7.03 -22.15 -5.10
CA ALA A 92 8.38 -22.50 -5.55
C ALA A 92 9.14 -23.22 -4.42
N PRO A 93 10.34 -23.78 -4.65
CA PRO A 93 11.12 -24.46 -3.62
C PRO A 93 11.27 -23.70 -2.29
N LYS A 94 11.56 -22.38 -2.33
CA LYS A 94 11.67 -21.51 -1.15
C LYS A 94 10.43 -20.65 -0.86
N ILE A 95 9.43 -20.70 -1.74
CA ILE A 95 8.23 -19.84 -1.69
C ILE A 95 7.02 -20.69 -1.36
N ARG A 96 6.42 -20.45 -0.19
CA ARG A 96 5.15 -21.08 0.19
C ARG A 96 4.01 -20.56 -0.67
N LEU A 97 3.96 -19.25 -0.89
CA LEU A 97 2.94 -18.62 -1.71
C LEU A 97 3.41 -17.27 -2.26
N LEU A 98 3.53 -17.16 -3.57
CA LEU A 98 3.55 -15.89 -4.30
C LEU A 98 2.13 -15.64 -4.79
N ARG A 99 1.53 -14.50 -4.41
CA ARG A 99 0.17 -14.18 -4.85
C ARG A 99 -0.01 -12.72 -5.20
N SER A 100 -0.87 -12.46 -6.18
CA SER A 100 -1.27 -11.12 -6.57
C SER A 100 -2.79 -11.02 -6.65
N PHE A 101 -3.34 -9.93 -6.13
CA PHE A 101 -4.67 -9.44 -6.43
C PHE A 101 -4.55 -8.07 -7.11
N CYS A 102 -5.17 -7.91 -8.28
CA CYS A 102 -5.14 -6.68 -9.05
C CYS A 102 -6.54 -6.36 -9.59
N THR A 103 -6.93 -5.09 -9.58
CA THR A 103 -8.14 -4.64 -10.28
C THR A 103 -7.80 -4.15 -11.69
N LYS A 104 -8.66 -4.43 -12.67
CA LYS A 104 -8.55 -3.96 -14.06
C LYS A 104 -9.90 -3.37 -14.53
N GLY A 105 -9.86 -2.47 -15.51
CA GLY A 105 -11.07 -1.91 -16.13
C GLY A 105 -11.72 -0.76 -15.35
N ASN A 106 -11.19 -0.40 -14.18
CA ASN A 106 -11.64 0.73 -13.40
C ASN A 106 -10.64 1.89 -13.50
N GLU A 107 -11.05 2.95 -14.20
CA GLU A 107 -10.24 4.17 -14.38
C GLU A 107 -10.25 5.07 -13.12
N THR A 108 -11.22 4.86 -12.23
CA THR A 108 -11.39 5.67 -11.02
C THR A 108 -10.63 5.12 -9.82
N MET A 109 -10.37 3.81 -9.80
CA MET A 109 -9.70 3.10 -8.72
C MET A 109 -8.89 1.92 -9.24
N GLN A 110 -7.62 1.83 -8.84
CA GLN A 110 -6.78 0.66 -9.09
C GLN A 110 -6.15 0.15 -7.79
N VAL A 111 -6.11 -1.17 -7.65
CA VAL A 111 -5.53 -1.86 -6.50
C VAL A 111 -4.51 -2.86 -6.99
N LEU A 112 -3.36 -2.91 -6.30
CA LEU A 112 -2.42 -4.02 -6.32
C LEU A 112 -2.19 -4.47 -4.89
N ASP A 113 -2.43 -5.74 -4.61
CA ASP A 113 -1.91 -6.44 -3.45
C ASP A 113 -1.03 -7.59 -3.96
N PHE A 114 0.28 -7.46 -3.81
CA PHE A 114 1.26 -8.46 -4.22
C PHE A 114 2.17 -8.80 -3.05
N ALA A 115 2.37 -10.09 -2.79
CA ALA A 115 3.27 -10.53 -1.73
C ALA A 115 3.87 -11.90 -2.04
N VAL A 116 4.99 -12.15 -1.38
CA VAL A 116 5.67 -13.43 -1.42
C VAL A 116 5.90 -13.90 0.01
N PHE A 117 5.27 -15.02 0.35
CA PHE A 117 5.41 -15.69 1.63
C PHE A 117 6.43 -16.83 1.49
N PRO A 118 7.55 -16.79 2.23
CA PRO A 118 8.53 -17.87 2.19
C PRO A 118 8.01 -19.11 2.91
N LYS A 119 8.61 -20.27 2.64
CA LYS A 119 8.41 -21.44 3.50
C LYS A 119 9.09 -21.24 4.86
N PRO A 120 8.61 -21.83 5.97
CA PRO A 120 9.18 -21.61 7.30
C PRO A 120 10.66 -21.97 7.45
N GLU A 121 11.20 -22.85 6.60
CA GLU A 121 12.62 -23.21 6.54
C GLU A 121 13.50 -22.06 6.02
N PHE A 122 12.92 -21.04 5.41
CA PHE A 122 13.63 -19.86 4.93
C PHE A 122 13.10 -18.64 5.67
N ASP A 123 13.88 -18.08 6.58
CA ASP A 123 13.52 -16.92 7.40
C ASP A 123 13.52 -15.58 6.63
N LEU A 124 13.25 -15.63 5.32
CA LEU A 124 13.21 -14.46 4.45
C LEU A 124 12.19 -13.43 4.93
N PRO A 125 12.43 -12.13 4.71
CA PRO A 125 11.39 -11.13 4.80
C PRO A 125 10.22 -11.47 3.87
N ILE A 126 9.01 -11.04 4.24
CA ILE A 126 7.82 -11.12 3.38
C ILE A 126 7.87 -9.94 2.40
N PHE A 127 8.00 -10.20 1.10
CA PHE A 127 7.84 -9.13 0.11
C PHE A 127 6.39 -8.65 0.12
N CYS A 128 6.17 -7.34 0.19
CA CYS A 128 4.84 -6.75 0.32
C CYS A 128 4.71 -5.48 -0.54
N ALA A 129 3.74 -5.48 -1.46
CA ALA A 129 3.36 -4.32 -2.26
C ALA A 129 1.83 -4.14 -2.21
N ASN A 130 1.39 -3.13 -1.47
CA ASN A 130 -0.01 -2.74 -1.33
C ASN A 130 -0.21 -1.33 -1.89
N PHE A 131 -0.68 -1.24 -3.13
CA PHE A 131 -0.91 0.02 -3.82
C PHE A 131 -2.39 0.25 -4.04
N PHE A 132 -2.86 1.41 -3.63
CA PHE A 132 -4.21 1.87 -3.85
C PHE A 132 -4.16 3.21 -4.56
N ALA A 133 -4.69 3.27 -5.79
CA ALA A 133 -4.76 4.47 -6.59
C ALA A 133 -6.20 4.88 -6.83
N THR A 134 -6.44 6.18 -6.83
CA THR A 134 -7.67 6.83 -7.29
C THR A 134 -7.31 7.99 -8.22
N ALA A 135 -8.30 8.62 -8.84
CA ALA A 135 -8.09 9.82 -9.66
C ALA A 135 -7.37 10.97 -8.92
N GLY A 136 -7.48 11.05 -7.59
CA GLY A 136 -6.92 12.15 -6.79
C GLY A 136 -5.71 11.79 -5.94
N MET A 137 -5.49 10.52 -5.61
CA MET A 137 -4.51 10.09 -4.62
C MET A 137 -4.05 8.66 -4.83
N ASN A 138 -2.75 8.42 -4.60
CA ASN A 138 -2.17 7.10 -4.42
C ASN A 138 -1.79 6.93 -2.95
N ILE A 139 -2.05 5.75 -2.39
CA ILE A 139 -1.63 5.31 -1.07
C ILE A 139 -0.82 4.04 -1.28
N VAL A 140 0.44 4.06 -0.86
CA VAL A 140 1.43 3.03 -1.21
C VAL A 140 2.11 2.54 0.06
N VAL A 141 2.15 1.21 0.21
CA VAL A 141 3.10 0.50 1.06
C VAL A 141 3.90 -0.44 0.17
N LEU A 142 5.22 -0.25 0.09
CA LEU A 142 6.17 -1.19 -0.52
C LEU A 142 7.24 -1.52 0.51
N ASP A 143 7.44 -2.80 0.79
CA ASP A 143 8.38 -3.22 1.82
C ASP A 143 8.85 -4.67 1.61
N LEU A 144 9.96 -4.98 2.27
CA LEU A 144 10.36 -6.34 2.64
C LEU A 144 10.03 -6.47 4.12
N ASN A 145 8.78 -6.77 4.46
CA ASN A 145 8.33 -6.84 5.85
C ASN A 145 9.15 -7.89 6.61
N PRO A 146 9.77 -7.55 7.75
CA PRO A 146 10.60 -8.49 8.48
C PRO A 146 9.76 -9.63 9.06
N LEU A 147 10.28 -10.85 8.98
CA LEU A 147 9.66 -11.98 9.66
C LEU A 147 9.79 -11.84 11.18
N HIS A 148 10.96 -11.40 11.65
CA HIS A 148 11.28 -11.19 13.06
C HIS A 148 11.48 -9.70 13.37
N ASP A 149 11.05 -9.24 14.55
CA ASP A 149 11.08 -7.83 14.92
C ASP A 149 12.50 -7.22 14.87
N VAL A 150 12.74 -6.33 13.91
CA VAL A 150 14.03 -5.67 13.66
C VAL A 150 14.44 -4.64 14.72
N VAL A 151 13.53 -4.24 15.62
CA VAL A 151 13.87 -3.34 16.73
C VAL A 151 14.53 -4.11 17.86
N SER A 152 14.02 -5.30 18.18
CA SER A 152 14.57 -6.15 19.26
C SER A 152 15.59 -7.18 18.76
N ARG A 153 15.45 -7.70 17.54
CA ARG A 153 16.31 -8.72 16.91
C ARG A 153 17.33 -8.06 15.97
N ARG A 154 18.41 -7.55 16.56
CA ARG A 154 19.51 -6.93 15.80
C ARG A 154 20.18 -7.89 14.83
N ASP A 155 20.33 -9.15 15.21
CA ASP A 155 20.84 -10.23 14.36
C ASP A 155 20.06 -10.35 13.04
N TYR A 156 18.72 -10.34 13.12
CA TYR A 156 17.85 -10.40 11.95
C TYR A 156 17.92 -9.12 11.12
N LYS A 157 17.94 -7.96 11.80
CA LYS A 157 18.09 -6.66 11.13
C LYS A 157 19.39 -6.59 10.32
N GLU A 158 20.50 -6.96 10.95
CA GLU A 158 21.83 -6.93 10.34
C GLU A 158 21.92 -7.87 9.14
N LYS A 159 21.37 -9.10 9.28
CA LYS A 159 21.32 -10.11 8.22
C LYS A 159 20.62 -9.61 6.96
N TYR A 160 19.49 -8.91 7.10
CA TYR A 160 18.61 -8.63 5.96
C TYR A 160 18.54 -7.18 5.50
N TYR A 161 18.84 -6.19 6.36
CA TYR A 161 18.53 -4.78 6.06
C TYR A 161 19.72 -3.84 6.01
N ASN A 162 20.85 -4.17 6.64
CA ASN A 162 22.02 -3.28 6.65
C ASN A 162 22.52 -2.97 5.23
N SER A 163 22.62 -3.99 4.37
CA SER A 163 23.01 -3.82 2.97
C SER A 163 21.94 -3.14 2.11
N LEU A 164 20.68 -3.12 2.57
CA LEU A 164 19.55 -2.52 1.86
C LEU A 164 19.29 -1.07 2.26
N MET A 165 19.96 -0.54 3.28
CA MET A 165 19.78 0.86 3.70
C MET A 165 19.98 1.88 2.56
N PRO A 166 21.00 1.75 1.67
CA PRO A 166 21.14 2.65 0.53
C PRO A 166 19.91 2.63 -0.41
N LEU A 167 19.29 1.46 -0.62
CA LEU A 167 18.07 1.33 -1.41
C LEU A 167 16.88 2.02 -0.72
N GLY A 168 16.73 1.82 0.60
CA GLY A 168 15.72 2.50 1.41
C GLY A 168 15.83 4.02 1.33
N LEU A 169 17.05 4.55 1.48
CA LEU A 169 17.33 5.99 1.43
C LEU A 169 17.05 6.60 0.06
N LYS A 170 17.51 5.96 -1.02
CA LYS A 170 17.24 6.38 -2.41
C LYS A 170 15.74 6.66 -2.63
N TYR A 171 14.88 5.76 -2.15
CA TYR A 171 13.44 5.90 -2.35
C TYR A 171 12.72 6.71 -1.27
N ALA A 172 13.29 6.85 -0.07
CA ALA A 172 12.79 7.77 0.94
C ALA A 172 12.94 9.25 0.50
N GLU A 173 13.97 9.57 -0.28
CA GLU A 173 14.13 10.90 -0.90
C GLU A 173 13.08 11.16 -1.99
N LEU A 174 12.72 10.13 -2.77
CA LEU A 174 11.75 10.24 -3.87
C LEU A 174 10.29 10.19 -3.39
N PHE A 175 10.02 9.40 -2.36
CA PHE A 175 8.69 9.16 -1.82
C PHE A 175 8.61 9.67 -0.38
N PRO A 176 8.08 10.89 -0.16
CA PRO A 176 7.96 11.45 1.17
C PRO A 176 7.05 10.57 2.04
N TRP A 177 7.33 10.56 3.34
CA TRP A 177 6.58 9.81 4.32
C TRP A 177 5.08 10.16 4.28
N GLY A 178 4.20 9.16 4.28
CA GLY A 178 2.76 9.31 4.09
C GLY A 178 1.99 9.95 5.26
N GLY A 179 2.70 10.51 6.25
CA GLY A 179 2.16 11.05 7.51
C GLY A 179 1.76 9.95 8.49
N LYS A 180 0.90 10.30 9.47
CA LYS A 180 0.54 9.36 10.55
C LYS A 180 0.02 8.02 10.04
N ILE A 181 0.46 6.96 10.70
CA ILE A 181 0.10 5.56 10.43
C ILE A 181 -0.37 4.87 11.71
N THR A 182 -1.17 3.81 11.56
CA THR A 182 -1.54 2.91 12.66
C THR A 182 -0.28 2.44 13.38
N SER A 183 -0.15 2.76 14.67
CA SER A 183 1.10 2.54 15.41
C SER A 183 1.50 1.07 15.46
N GLU A 184 0.53 0.17 15.58
CA GLU A 184 0.73 -1.27 15.62
C GLU A 184 1.23 -1.83 14.28
N SER A 185 0.97 -1.16 13.14
CA SER A 185 1.47 -1.58 11.83
C SER A 185 3.00 -1.48 11.72
N LEU A 186 3.64 -0.58 12.49
CA LEU A 186 5.11 -0.46 12.47
C LEU A 186 5.82 -1.71 13.00
N ARG A 187 5.13 -2.55 13.79
CA ARG A 187 5.66 -3.84 14.27
C ARG A 187 6.01 -4.81 13.13
N PHE A 188 5.51 -4.54 11.92
CA PHE A 188 5.66 -5.38 10.74
C PHE A 188 6.39 -4.67 9.60
N PHE A 189 6.89 -3.45 9.82
CA PHE A 189 7.58 -2.68 8.80
C PHE A 189 9.08 -2.71 9.00
N SER A 190 9.81 -2.78 7.89
CA SER A 190 11.27 -2.72 7.91
C SER A 190 11.79 -1.27 7.97
N PRO A 191 13.08 -1.08 8.25
CA PRO A 191 13.72 0.24 8.18
C PRO A 191 13.79 0.82 6.76
N ILE A 192 13.50 0.03 5.72
CA ILE A 192 13.48 0.46 4.32
C ILE A 192 12.06 0.66 3.78
N VAL A 193 11.01 0.52 4.58
CA VAL A 193 9.62 0.65 4.11
C VAL A 193 9.38 1.97 3.36
N ILE A 194 8.64 1.88 2.25
CA ILE A 194 8.04 3.01 1.56
C ILE A 194 6.57 3.06 1.95
N TRP A 195 6.25 3.89 2.94
CA TRP A 195 4.89 4.33 3.23
C TRP A 195 4.72 5.76 2.71
N THR A 196 3.92 5.93 1.66
CA THR A 196 3.78 7.24 1.01
C THR A 196 2.37 7.48 0.48
N LYS A 197 2.04 8.77 0.32
CA LYS A 197 0.83 9.24 -0.36
C LYS A 197 1.22 10.31 -1.36
N PHE A 198 0.75 10.20 -2.60
CA PHE A 198 1.08 11.20 -3.63
C PHE A 198 -0.03 11.34 -4.67
N ARG A 199 -0.10 12.51 -5.30
CA ARG A 199 -1.03 12.77 -6.40
C ARG A 199 -0.62 11.98 -7.66
N PRO A 200 -1.57 11.40 -8.40
CA PRO A 200 -1.27 10.71 -9.66
C PRO A 200 -0.53 11.61 -10.65
N SER A 201 0.58 11.10 -11.20
CA SER A 201 1.30 11.70 -12.32
C SER A 201 2.14 10.62 -12.99
N GLN A 202 2.42 10.77 -14.29
CA GLN A 202 3.25 9.81 -15.02
C GLN A 202 4.62 9.62 -14.36
N TYR A 203 5.22 10.72 -13.88
CA TYR A 203 6.49 10.68 -13.16
C TYR A 203 6.40 9.83 -11.89
N ASN A 204 5.42 10.10 -11.02
CA ASN A 204 5.26 9.36 -9.76
C ASN A 204 4.98 7.87 -10.00
N HIS A 205 4.17 7.55 -11.00
CA HIS A 205 3.86 6.17 -11.39
C HIS A 205 5.05 5.43 -11.99
N ASN A 206 5.89 6.11 -12.77
CA ASN A 206 7.15 5.54 -13.26
C ASN A 206 8.14 5.32 -12.12
N SER A 207 8.29 6.29 -11.21
CA SER A 207 9.13 6.15 -10.02
C SER A 207 8.67 5.02 -9.11
N LEU A 208 7.36 4.80 -8.96
CA LEU A 208 6.81 3.71 -8.16
C LEU A 208 7.12 2.35 -8.81
N TYR A 209 7.04 2.28 -10.14
CA TYR A 209 7.43 1.09 -10.89
C TYR A 209 8.92 0.78 -10.71
N SER A 210 9.80 1.78 -10.80
CA SER A 210 11.23 1.62 -10.51
C SER A 210 11.48 1.13 -9.08
N ALA A 211 10.78 1.70 -8.09
CA ALA A 211 10.88 1.28 -6.70
C ALA A 211 10.49 -0.19 -6.53
N PHE A 212 9.35 -0.58 -7.09
CA PHE A 212 8.90 -1.97 -7.06
C PHE A 212 9.94 -2.91 -7.68
N MET A 213 10.48 -2.57 -8.84
CA MET A 213 11.48 -3.39 -9.52
C MET A 213 12.74 -3.57 -8.67
N ASP A 214 13.27 -2.48 -8.10
CA ASP A 214 14.48 -2.53 -7.29
C ASP A 214 14.25 -3.32 -5.98
N TYR A 215 13.12 -3.11 -5.29
CA TYR A 215 12.80 -3.83 -4.05
C TYR A 215 12.56 -5.32 -4.33
N TYR A 216 11.89 -5.65 -5.43
CA TYR A 216 11.62 -7.03 -5.76
C TYR A 216 12.89 -7.79 -6.16
N LYS A 217 13.79 -7.14 -6.92
CA LYS A 217 15.11 -7.69 -7.22
C LYS A 217 15.94 -7.88 -5.95
N ALA A 218 15.94 -6.92 -5.04
CA ALA A 218 16.61 -7.07 -3.75
C ALA A 218 16.06 -8.25 -2.95
N TRP A 219 14.74 -8.46 -2.94
CA TRP A 219 14.13 -9.63 -2.30
C TRP A 219 14.55 -10.96 -2.95
N LEU A 220 14.59 -11.00 -4.29
CA LEU A 220 15.09 -12.17 -5.03
C LEU A 220 16.58 -12.44 -4.73
N ASP A 221 17.40 -11.40 -4.62
CA ASP A 221 18.80 -11.53 -4.22
C ASP A 221 18.90 -12.12 -2.81
N LEU A 222 18.07 -11.68 -1.85
CA LEU A 222 18.01 -12.32 -0.52
C LEU A 222 17.60 -13.80 -0.62
N MET A 223 16.58 -14.11 -1.42
CA MET A 223 16.10 -15.48 -1.63
C MET A 223 17.19 -16.42 -2.13
N ASP A 224 18.06 -15.95 -3.03
CA ASP A 224 19.17 -16.76 -3.55
C ASP A 224 20.19 -17.10 -2.46
N HIS A 225 20.49 -16.16 -1.56
CA HIS A 225 21.53 -16.30 -0.53
C HIS A 225 21.02 -16.91 0.79
N THR A 226 19.71 -16.91 1.06
CA THR A 226 19.18 -17.52 2.28
C THR A 226 19.29 -19.05 2.23
N ALA A 227 20.06 -19.59 3.18
CA ALA A 227 20.17 -21.02 3.41
C ALA A 227 18.90 -21.58 4.07
N GLU A 228 18.65 -22.86 3.85
CA GLU A 228 17.59 -23.62 4.51
C GLU A 228 17.93 -23.83 5.99
N GLU A 229 17.00 -23.52 6.87
CA GLU A 229 17.09 -23.85 8.28
C GLU A 229 16.74 -25.33 8.50
N THR A 230 17.54 -26.02 9.31
CA THR A 230 17.36 -27.45 9.62
C THR A 230 17.01 -27.69 11.09
N ASN A 231 17.19 -26.69 11.95
CA ASN A 231 16.78 -26.75 13.34
C ASN A 231 15.26 -26.61 13.46
N ALA A 232 14.59 -27.69 13.88
CA ALA A 232 13.13 -27.73 14.01
C ALA A 232 12.55 -26.61 14.89
N SER A 233 13.22 -26.22 15.98
CA SER A 233 12.75 -25.14 16.85
C SER A 233 12.83 -23.77 16.17
N GLN A 234 13.85 -23.54 15.35
CA GLN A 234 13.98 -22.29 14.58
C GLN A 234 12.96 -22.24 13.42
N ILE A 235 12.70 -23.37 12.77
CA ILE A 235 11.64 -23.50 11.75
C ILE A 235 10.27 -23.20 12.38
N GLU A 236 9.99 -23.77 13.56
CA GLU A 236 8.75 -23.49 14.30
C GLU A 236 8.64 -22.01 14.67
N HIS A 237 9.73 -21.38 15.11
CA HIS A 237 9.75 -19.94 15.39
C HIS A 237 9.42 -19.12 14.15
N ASN A 238 10.01 -19.46 12.99
CA ASN A 238 9.71 -18.81 11.71
C ASN A 238 8.24 -19.00 11.31
N CYS A 239 7.69 -20.20 11.52
CA CYS A 239 6.30 -20.53 11.27
C CYS A 239 5.36 -19.66 12.11
N VAL A 240 5.61 -19.59 13.43
CA VAL A 240 4.84 -18.77 14.38
C VAL A 240 4.89 -17.29 14.03
N ALA A 241 6.06 -16.80 13.60
CA ALA A 241 6.24 -15.40 13.20
C ALA A 241 5.44 -15.07 11.92
N GLN A 242 5.48 -15.95 10.92
CA GLN A 242 4.68 -15.79 9.70
C GLN A 242 3.19 -15.87 10.00
N HIS A 243 2.76 -16.84 10.81
CA HIS A 243 1.37 -16.98 11.24
C HIS A 243 0.88 -15.72 11.96
N ARG A 244 1.67 -15.16 12.89
CA ARG A 244 1.35 -13.89 13.57
C ARG A 244 1.15 -12.72 12.58
N TYR A 245 1.98 -12.62 11.55
CA TYR A 245 1.85 -11.61 10.50
C TYR A 245 0.53 -11.79 9.72
N LEU A 246 0.24 -13.01 9.26
CA LEU A 246 -0.97 -13.29 8.49
C LEU A 246 -2.23 -13.01 9.31
N THR A 247 -2.25 -13.44 10.57
CA THR A 247 -3.37 -13.20 11.51
C THR A 247 -3.58 -11.70 11.76
N TRP A 248 -2.50 -10.92 11.91
CA TRP A 248 -2.62 -9.46 12.01
C TRP A 248 -3.26 -8.84 10.77
N ARG A 249 -2.76 -9.22 9.59
CA ARG A 249 -3.22 -8.65 8.32
C ARG A 249 -4.66 -9.05 8.03
N ALA A 250 -5.03 -10.32 8.15
CA ALA A 250 -6.42 -10.73 7.91
C ALA A 250 -7.44 -10.04 8.82
N GLU A 251 -7.04 -9.66 10.05
CA GLU A 251 -7.94 -8.97 10.96
C GLU A 251 -7.97 -7.45 10.75
N LYS A 252 -6.81 -6.81 10.51
CA LYS A 252 -6.67 -5.34 10.56
C LYS A 252 -6.26 -4.67 9.25
N ASP A 253 -6.19 -5.40 8.14
CA ASP A 253 -5.79 -4.85 6.84
C ASP A 253 -6.69 -3.69 6.39
N PRO A 254 -6.10 -2.56 5.93
CA PRO A 254 -6.89 -1.40 5.54
C PRO A 254 -7.75 -1.59 4.29
N GLY A 255 -7.40 -2.55 3.43
CA GLY A 255 -8.03 -2.84 2.16
C GLY A 255 -9.34 -3.61 2.26
N TYR A 256 -9.68 -4.24 3.40
CA TYR A 256 -10.89 -5.04 3.54
C TYR A 256 -12.17 -4.29 3.12
N ARG A 257 -12.34 -3.03 3.56
CA ARG A 257 -13.51 -2.21 3.19
C ARG A 257 -13.61 -1.91 1.69
N VAL A 258 -12.48 -1.95 0.97
CA VAL A 258 -12.48 -1.80 -0.49
C VAL A 258 -12.94 -3.11 -1.13
N LEU A 259 -12.45 -4.26 -0.65
CA LEU A 259 -12.88 -5.58 -1.10
C LEU A 259 -14.37 -5.78 -0.86
N GLU A 260 -14.87 -5.49 0.33
CA GLU A 260 -16.29 -5.60 0.69
C GLU A 260 -17.19 -4.82 -0.27
N LYS A 261 -16.79 -3.60 -0.66
CA LYS A 261 -17.54 -2.81 -1.65
C LYS A 261 -17.48 -3.36 -3.07
N LEU A 262 -16.40 -4.07 -3.41
CA LEU A 262 -16.20 -4.63 -4.75
C LEU A 262 -16.91 -5.98 -4.93
N ILE A 263 -16.92 -6.84 -3.90
CA ILE A 263 -17.38 -8.24 -4.03
C ILE A 263 -18.40 -8.70 -2.98
N GLY A 264 -18.80 -7.82 -2.06
CA GLY A 264 -19.67 -8.18 -0.95
C GLY A 264 -18.91 -8.81 0.21
N GLU A 265 -19.55 -8.84 1.37
CA GLU A 265 -18.93 -9.21 2.65
C GLU A 265 -18.37 -10.65 2.66
N ASP A 266 -19.20 -11.64 2.33
CA ASP A 266 -18.81 -13.06 2.40
C ASP A 266 -17.63 -13.37 1.48
N ARG A 267 -17.68 -12.90 0.24
CA ARG A 267 -16.59 -13.08 -0.73
C ARG A 267 -15.34 -12.31 -0.34
N ALA A 268 -15.48 -11.14 0.28
CA ALA A 268 -14.34 -10.37 0.78
C ALA A 268 -13.65 -11.09 1.94
N LYS A 269 -14.40 -11.65 2.89
CA LYS A 269 -13.85 -12.45 3.99
C LYS A 269 -13.14 -13.69 3.47
N ASP A 270 -13.76 -14.41 2.55
CA ASP A 270 -13.18 -15.60 1.92
C ASP A 270 -11.87 -15.27 1.17
N LEU A 271 -11.88 -14.26 0.29
CA LEU A 271 -10.68 -13.80 -0.41
C LEU A 271 -9.58 -13.34 0.55
N LEU A 272 -9.93 -12.63 1.62
CA LEU A 272 -8.97 -12.11 2.59
C LEU A 272 -8.27 -13.26 3.33
N LYS A 273 -9.06 -14.20 3.88
CA LYS A 273 -8.56 -15.28 4.73
C LYS A 273 -7.90 -16.38 3.90
N ASN A 274 -8.57 -16.84 2.85
CA ASN A 274 -8.23 -18.07 2.14
C ASN A 274 -7.31 -17.83 0.93
N PHE A 275 -7.17 -16.58 0.45
CA PHE A 275 -6.27 -16.24 -0.65
C PHE A 275 -5.18 -15.23 -0.24
N LEU A 276 -5.54 -14.00 0.16
CA LEU A 276 -4.57 -12.93 0.41
C LEU A 276 -3.62 -13.23 1.58
N PHE A 277 -4.17 -13.83 2.64
CA PHE A 277 -3.45 -14.25 3.84
C PHE A 277 -3.58 -15.74 4.11
N ASN A 278 -3.65 -16.55 3.04
CA ASN A 278 -3.64 -18.00 3.14
C ASN A 278 -2.49 -18.51 4.02
N GLY A 279 -2.79 -19.48 4.89
CA GLY A 279 -1.88 -20.05 5.87
C GLY A 279 -2.26 -19.75 7.32
N ILE A 280 -3.30 -18.95 7.58
CA ILE A 280 -3.79 -18.71 8.95
C ILE A 280 -4.25 -20.01 9.61
N ASP A 281 -5.02 -20.84 8.89
CA ASP A 281 -5.52 -22.10 9.45
C ASP A 281 -4.48 -23.24 9.40
N ASP A 282 -3.40 -23.07 8.61
CA ASP A 282 -2.42 -24.14 8.33
C ASP A 282 -1.11 -23.99 9.13
N LEU A 283 -0.67 -22.74 9.40
CA LEU A 283 0.63 -22.47 10.02
C LEU A 283 0.58 -22.40 11.55
N GLY A 284 -0.61 -22.37 12.15
CA GLY A 284 -0.77 -22.34 13.59
C GLY A 284 -2.21 -22.31 14.03
N SER A 285 -2.44 -22.43 15.34
CA SER A 285 -3.76 -22.45 15.96
C SER A 285 -4.06 -21.25 16.86
N LYS A 286 -3.08 -20.37 17.09
CA LYS A 286 -3.23 -19.15 17.89
C LYS A 286 -4.18 -18.16 17.22
N THR A 287 -5.17 -17.71 17.95
CA THR A 287 -6.13 -16.69 17.50
C THR A 287 -5.50 -15.30 17.45
N PHE A 288 -6.22 -14.32 16.87
CA PHE A 288 -5.80 -12.93 16.90
C PHE A 288 -5.57 -12.41 18.32
N LEU A 289 -6.45 -12.74 19.28
CA LEU A 289 -6.32 -12.28 20.67
C LEU A 289 -5.22 -13.01 21.46
N ASP A 290 -4.72 -14.15 20.98
CA ASP A 290 -3.54 -14.79 21.57
C ASP A 290 -2.25 -14.04 21.22
N TYR A 291 -2.19 -13.43 20.02
CA TYR A 291 -1.06 -12.62 19.58
C TYR A 291 -1.16 -11.14 19.96
N PHE A 292 -2.38 -10.60 20.03
CA PHE A 292 -2.67 -9.19 20.24
C PHE A 292 -3.73 -9.02 21.34
N PRO A 293 -3.44 -9.44 22.59
CA PRO A 293 -4.40 -9.40 23.68
C PRO A 293 -4.89 -7.97 24.01
N GLU A 294 -4.12 -6.94 23.64
CA GLU A 294 -4.52 -5.54 23.81
C GLU A 294 -5.78 -5.14 23.02
N TYR A 295 -6.23 -5.97 22.08
CA TYR A 295 -7.48 -5.79 21.35
C TYR A 295 -8.69 -6.50 21.98
N ARG A 296 -8.54 -7.14 23.13
CA ARG A 296 -9.67 -7.82 23.79
C ARG A 296 -10.61 -6.79 24.42
N CYS A 297 -11.88 -6.83 24.03
CA CYS A 297 -12.96 -6.12 24.71
C CYS A 297 -13.40 -6.83 25.99
N ASP A 298 -14.14 -6.14 26.86
CA ASP A 298 -14.62 -6.69 28.14
C ASP A 298 -15.53 -7.93 27.97
N ASP A 299 -16.24 -8.01 26.84
CA ASP A 299 -17.09 -9.15 26.44
C ASP A 299 -16.30 -10.31 25.81
N GLY A 300 -14.97 -10.18 25.69
CA GLY A 300 -14.08 -11.17 25.09
C GLY A 300 -13.96 -11.07 23.56
N ALA A 301 -14.70 -10.18 22.90
CA ALA A 301 -14.62 -9.99 21.45
C ALA A 301 -13.35 -9.22 21.03
N ILE A 302 -13.07 -9.24 19.72
CA ILE A 302 -12.01 -8.43 19.13
C ILE A 302 -12.51 -6.99 18.97
N ASN A 303 -11.74 -6.02 19.46
CA ASN A 303 -12.04 -4.61 19.28
C ASN A 303 -12.03 -4.23 17.79
N GLU A 304 -13.12 -3.64 17.32
CA GLU A 304 -13.31 -3.24 15.91
C GLU A 304 -12.38 -2.11 15.48
N LYS A 305 -11.82 -1.33 16.42
CA LYS A 305 -10.84 -0.29 16.09
C LYS A 305 -9.66 -0.93 15.38
N ARG A 306 -9.18 -0.27 14.32
CA ARG A 306 -7.94 -0.68 13.64
C ARG A 306 -6.73 -0.56 14.56
N SER A 307 -6.74 0.43 15.45
CA SER A 307 -5.62 0.79 16.32
C SER A 307 -6.15 1.09 17.71
N ILE A 308 -5.55 0.47 18.72
CA ILE A 308 -5.83 0.74 20.14
C ILE A 308 -4.99 1.92 20.60
N VAL A 309 -3.76 2.05 20.10
CA VAL A 309 -2.85 3.17 20.39
C VAL A 309 -3.24 4.43 19.62
N GLY A 310 -3.83 4.27 18.43
CA GLY A 310 -4.11 5.35 17.49
C GLY A 310 -3.01 5.53 16.44
N LYS A 311 -3.24 6.50 15.54
CA LYS A 311 -2.26 6.84 14.50
C LYS A 311 -1.18 7.77 15.05
N SER A 312 0.08 7.42 14.84
CA SER A 312 1.25 8.19 15.26
C SER A 312 2.27 8.29 14.11
N PHE A 313 3.48 8.80 14.41
CA PHE A 313 4.62 8.89 13.48
C PHE A 313 4.31 9.78 12.27
N GLU A 314 4.15 11.08 12.52
CA GLU A 314 3.99 12.10 11.46
C GLU A 314 5.21 12.14 10.52
N HIS A 315 6.38 11.76 11.03
CA HIS A 315 7.63 11.63 10.28
C HIS A 315 8.12 10.18 10.26
N ARG A 316 9.01 9.86 9.31
CA ARG A 316 9.64 8.53 9.18
C ARG A 316 10.31 8.16 10.51
N PRO A 317 9.95 7.01 11.14
CA PRO A 317 10.44 6.68 12.48
C PRO A 317 11.78 5.92 12.49
N TRP A 318 12.52 5.94 11.37
CA TRP A 318 13.87 5.38 11.26
C TRP A 318 14.85 6.44 10.78
N ASP A 319 16.05 6.46 11.37
CA ASP A 319 17.15 7.32 10.94
C ASP A 319 17.83 6.78 9.66
N ALA A 320 18.87 7.47 9.19
CA ALA A 320 19.57 7.09 7.97
C ALA A 320 20.34 5.76 8.06
N ARG A 321 20.56 5.24 9.27
CA ARG A 321 21.15 3.91 9.52
C ARG A 321 20.08 2.85 9.76
N GLY A 322 18.81 3.20 9.64
CA GLY A 322 17.69 2.31 9.91
C GLY A 322 17.48 2.05 11.40
N GLU A 323 18.02 2.87 12.30
CA GLU A 323 17.72 2.80 13.72
C GLU A 323 16.36 3.41 14.01
N PHE A 324 15.56 2.72 14.82
CA PHE A 324 14.23 3.20 15.18
C PHE A 324 14.35 4.39 16.15
N VAL A 325 13.84 5.56 15.74
CA VAL A 325 13.86 6.82 16.50
C VAL A 325 12.46 7.32 16.86
N GLY A 326 11.43 6.53 16.57
CA GLY A 326 10.03 6.92 16.76
C GLY A 326 9.61 7.24 18.20
N ASN A 327 10.40 6.84 19.20
CA ASN A 327 10.14 7.18 20.61
C ASN A 327 10.56 8.61 20.98
N ASN A 328 11.39 9.27 20.16
CA ASN A 328 11.94 10.60 20.45
C ASN A 328 11.00 11.75 20.03
N HIS A 329 9.79 11.42 19.56
CA HIS A 329 8.80 12.38 19.05
C HIS A 329 7.42 12.22 19.70
N ARG A 330 7.36 11.69 20.93
CA ARG A 330 6.13 11.64 21.74
C ARG A 330 5.75 13.01 22.29
#